data_AF-A0A1I7WTR9-F1
#
_entry.id   AF-A0A1I7WTR9-F1
#
_cell.length_a   1.000
_cell.length_b   1.000
_cell.length_c   1.000
_cell.angle_alpha   90.00
_cell.angle_beta   90.00
_cell.angle_gamma   90.00
#
_symmetry.space_group_name_H-M   'P 1'
#
loop_
_entity.id
_entity.type
_entity.pdbx_description
1 polymer ?
#
loop_
_entity_poly.entity_id
_entity_poly.type
_entity_poly.pdbx_seq_one_letter_code
_entity_poly.pdbx_strand_id
1 'polypeptide(L)'
;MRTSSLLLSPVTINAPVEISHISTQNTFIPLTADENNETVGEMTNSLNAILNHPQLVMKDRASVEMKLKKIISGGPDKLMVISDFDYTLSRSEDSDGKKCWTTHGVFDNGADSVYPGLGEKFKALKNKYYPIEFDPTLSMEEKTPYMEKWWSTSHNYIVEAGFNRSTIENFVRNSKITLRDQTEPWMLKLRDLGVPLVVFSAGIGNVIEIFFKQKFEKILTNIHIISNMMLFNNQVCSIQSANHSNKALSLKNTYFF
;
A
#
# COMPACT_ATOMS: atom_id res chain seq x y z
N MET A 1 -52.69 38.53 18.15
CA MET A 1 -53.58 37.70 17.30
C MET A 1 -52.78 36.50 16.81
N ARG A 2 -53.25 35.30 17.21
CA ARG A 2 -52.90 33.93 16.76
C ARG A 2 -51.41 33.53 16.67
N THR A 3 -50.95 33.02 17.81
CA THR A 3 -49.93 31.98 17.94
C THR A 3 -50.44 30.63 17.40
N SER A 4 -49.66 29.95 16.54
CA SER A 4 -49.85 28.53 16.22
C SER A 4 -48.71 27.72 16.85
N SER A 5 -49.09 26.93 17.84
CA SER A 5 -48.31 25.89 18.51
C SER A 5 -48.38 24.61 17.67
N LEU A 6 -47.23 24.03 17.35
CA LEU A 6 -47.12 22.62 16.93
C LEU A 6 -46.31 21.90 18.01
N LEU A 7 -47.05 21.28 18.92
CA LEU A 7 -46.58 20.32 19.91
C LEU A 7 -46.20 19.02 19.19
N LEU A 8 -44.92 18.69 19.14
CA LEU A 8 -44.44 17.34 18.85
C LEU A 8 -44.24 16.61 20.18
N SER A 9 -44.95 15.51 20.34
CA SER A 9 -45.01 14.64 21.51
C SER A 9 -43.64 13.99 21.81
N PRO A 10 -43.31 13.73 23.08
CA PRO A 10 -42.10 12.99 23.43
C PRO A 10 -42.25 11.52 23.04
N VAL A 11 -41.26 10.98 22.32
CA VAL A 11 -41.16 9.55 22.05
C VAL A 11 -40.70 8.85 23.32
N THR A 12 -41.57 7.98 23.83
CA THR A 12 -41.35 7.10 24.96
C THR A 12 -40.22 6.11 24.65
N ILE A 13 -39.12 6.16 25.41
CA ILE A 13 -38.11 5.11 25.45
C ILE A 13 -38.60 4.09 26.48
N ASN A 14 -39.01 2.91 26.04
CA ASN A 14 -39.14 1.71 26.89
C ASN A 14 -39.29 0.45 26.04
N ALA A 15 -38.18 -0.27 25.86
CA ALA A 15 -38.13 -1.73 25.84
C ALA A 15 -36.65 -2.16 26.01
N PRO A 16 -36.31 -3.07 26.95
CA PRO A 16 -34.96 -3.61 27.02
C PRO A 16 -34.76 -4.56 25.83
N VAL A 17 -33.71 -4.32 25.04
CA VAL A 17 -33.25 -5.28 24.03
C VAL A 17 -32.61 -6.45 24.78
N GLU A 18 -33.21 -7.64 24.66
CA GLU A 18 -32.63 -8.89 25.13
C GLU A 18 -31.26 -9.09 24.47
N ILE A 19 -30.21 -9.06 25.28
CA ILE A 19 -28.87 -9.51 24.88
C ILE A 19 -28.89 -11.03 24.96
N SER A 20 -29.20 -11.70 23.85
CA SER A 20 -28.85 -13.11 23.71
C SER A 20 -27.33 -13.21 23.66
N HIS A 21 -26.72 -13.70 24.74
CA HIS A 21 -25.32 -14.10 24.78
C HIS A 21 -25.05 -15.10 23.64
N ILE A 22 -24.45 -14.65 22.54
CA ILE A 22 -23.78 -15.55 21.60
C ILE A 22 -22.43 -15.89 22.23
N SER A 23 -22.41 -17.04 22.88
CA SER A 23 -21.19 -17.72 23.30
C SER A 23 -20.28 -17.94 22.08
N THR A 24 -19.22 -17.16 21.95
CA THR A 24 -18.11 -17.48 21.03
C THR A 24 -17.29 -18.61 21.65
N GLN A 25 -17.85 -19.83 21.61
CA GLN A 25 -17.03 -21.03 21.62
C GLN A 25 -16.67 -21.32 20.15
N ASN A 26 -15.53 -20.81 19.70
CA ASN A 26 -14.81 -21.42 18.58
C ASN A 26 -14.19 -22.72 19.12
N THR A 27 -15.03 -23.73 19.33
CA THR A 27 -14.58 -25.11 19.42
C THR A 27 -14.16 -25.55 18.03
N PHE A 28 -12.90 -25.95 17.92
CA PHE A 28 -12.36 -26.61 16.74
C PHE A 28 -13.24 -27.82 16.39
N ILE A 29 -14.05 -27.70 15.33
CA ILE A 29 -14.85 -28.82 14.81
C ILE A 29 -13.91 -29.64 13.93
N PRO A 30 -13.69 -30.94 14.20
CA PRO A 30 -12.94 -31.80 13.30
C PRO A 30 -13.74 -31.94 12.00
N LEU A 31 -13.14 -31.51 10.88
CA LEU A 31 -13.72 -31.60 9.54
C LEU A 31 -14.04 -33.06 9.19
N THR A 32 -15.29 -33.33 8.82
CA THR A 32 -15.70 -34.64 8.29
C THR A 32 -15.18 -34.84 6.85
N ALA A 33 -15.03 -36.10 6.43
CA ALA A 33 -14.32 -36.48 5.20
C ALA A 33 -14.87 -35.88 3.88
N ASP A 34 -16.15 -35.48 3.83
CA ASP A 34 -16.79 -34.95 2.62
C ASP A 34 -16.43 -33.47 2.35
N GLU A 35 -16.32 -32.62 3.38
CA GLU A 35 -15.91 -31.21 3.24
C GLU A 35 -14.43 -31.05 2.83
N ASN A 36 -13.60 -32.06 3.17
CA ASN A 36 -12.20 -32.10 2.76
C ASN A 36 -12.03 -32.27 1.25
N ASN A 37 -12.96 -32.95 0.55
CA ASN A 37 -12.85 -33.19 -0.88
C ASN A 37 -13.27 -31.97 -1.72
N GLU A 38 -14.33 -31.25 -1.32
CA GLU A 38 -14.76 -30.02 -1.99
C GLU A 38 -13.70 -28.93 -1.86
N THR A 39 -13.17 -28.72 -0.65
CA THR A 39 -12.13 -27.72 -0.39
C THR A 39 -10.84 -27.99 -1.16
N VAL A 40 -10.44 -29.25 -1.27
CA VAL A 40 -9.26 -29.67 -2.07
C VAL A 40 -9.51 -29.50 -3.57
N GLY A 41 -10.73 -29.80 -4.04
CA GLY A 41 -11.15 -29.58 -5.43
C GLY A 41 -11.12 -28.10 -5.82
N GLU A 42 -11.70 -27.23 -5.00
CA GLU A 42 -11.72 -25.77 -5.22
C GLU A 42 -10.31 -25.17 -5.23
N MET A 43 -9.46 -25.60 -4.30
CA MET A 43 -8.07 -25.16 -4.23
C MET A 43 -7.26 -25.60 -5.45
N THR A 44 -7.48 -26.82 -5.94
CA THR A 44 -6.85 -27.34 -7.16
C THR A 44 -7.29 -26.56 -8.39
N ASN A 45 -8.59 -26.25 -8.49
CA ASN A 45 -9.13 -25.44 -9.59
C ASN A 45 -8.58 -24.00 -9.57
N SER A 46 -8.49 -23.39 -8.39
CA SER A 46 -7.91 -22.05 -8.23
C SER A 46 -6.44 -21.99 -8.62
N LEU A 47 -5.65 -22.99 -8.20
CA LEU A 47 -4.24 -23.08 -8.56
C LEU A 47 -4.05 -23.26 -10.07
N ASN A 48 -4.87 -24.10 -10.70
CA ASN A 48 -4.86 -24.29 -12.15
C ASN A 48 -5.24 -23.03 -12.92
N ALA A 49 -6.23 -22.26 -12.45
CA ALA A 49 -6.62 -20.99 -13.06
C ALA A 49 -5.46 -19.97 -13.02
N ILE A 50 -4.76 -19.88 -11.89
CA ILE A 50 -3.59 -18.98 -11.75
C ILE A 50 -2.47 -19.42 -12.69
N LEU A 51 -2.07 -20.69 -12.64
CA LEU A 51 -0.91 -21.19 -13.38
C LEU A 51 -1.10 -21.19 -14.90
N ASN A 52 -2.35 -21.14 -15.37
CA ASN A 52 -2.68 -21.10 -16.80
C ASN A 52 -3.18 -19.73 -17.26
N HIS A 53 -3.03 -18.70 -16.42
CA HIS A 53 -3.41 -17.33 -16.79
C HIS A 53 -2.57 -16.85 -17.99
N PRO A 54 -3.18 -16.27 -19.05
CA PRO A 54 -2.48 -15.98 -20.31
C PRO A 54 -1.37 -14.93 -20.17
N GLN A 55 -1.44 -14.07 -19.16
CA GLN A 55 -0.41 -13.05 -18.89
C GLN A 55 0.69 -13.55 -17.93
N LEU A 56 0.59 -14.78 -17.42
CA LEU A 56 1.57 -15.33 -16.49
C LEU A 56 2.75 -15.93 -17.27
N VAL A 57 3.94 -15.38 -17.06
CA VAL A 57 5.18 -15.91 -17.62
C VAL A 57 6.02 -16.48 -16.48
N MET A 58 6.42 -17.75 -16.58
CA MET A 58 7.23 -18.45 -15.58
C MET A 58 8.46 -19.04 -16.24
N LYS A 59 9.65 -18.74 -15.69
CA LYS A 59 10.91 -19.37 -16.15
C LYS A 59 10.95 -20.87 -15.85
N ASP A 60 10.50 -21.25 -14.66
CA ASP A 60 10.46 -22.64 -14.19
C ASP A 60 9.11 -22.90 -13.49
N ARG A 61 8.18 -23.49 -14.23
CA ARG A 61 6.84 -23.79 -13.75
C ARG A 61 6.86 -24.79 -12.58
N ALA A 62 7.69 -25.82 -12.65
CA ALA A 62 7.74 -26.86 -11.63
C ALA A 62 8.21 -26.30 -10.28
N SER A 63 9.22 -25.42 -10.30
CA SER A 63 9.68 -24.71 -9.10
C SER A 63 8.59 -23.82 -8.50
N VAL A 64 7.82 -23.10 -9.33
CA VAL A 64 6.71 -22.26 -8.88
C VAL A 64 5.61 -23.11 -8.24
N GLU A 65 5.19 -24.20 -8.89
CA GLU A 65 4.19 -25.12 -8.35
C GLU A 65 4.60 -25.70 -6.99
N MET A 66 5.87 -26.08 -6.83
CA MET A 66 6.40 -26.59 -5.58
C MET A 66 6.35 -25.54 -4.46
N LYS A 67 6.70 -24.29 -4.76
CA LYS A 67 6.63 -23.17 -3.80
C LYS A 67 5.18 -22.88 -3.40
N LEU A 68 4.25 -22.87 -4.35
CA LEU A 68 2.83 -22.66 -4.07
C LEU A 68 2.24 -23.77 -3.20
N LYS A 69 2.54 -25.04 -3.49
CA LYS A 69 2.15 -26.17 -2.63
C LYS A 69 2.69 -26.04 -1.21
N LYS A 70 3.93 -25.55 -1.04
CA LYS A 70 4.53 -25.31 0.28
C LYS A 70 3.86 -24.15 1.03
N ILE A 71 3.48 -23.08 0.33
CA ILE A 71 2.72 -21.96 0.94
C ILE A 71 1.36 -22.45 1.40
N ILE A 72 0.66 -23.19 0.55
CA ILE A 72 -0.66 -23.78 0.86
C ILE A 72 -0.57 -24.72 2.07
N SER A 73 0.37 -25.67 2.07
CA SER A 73 0.50 -26.64 3.16
C SER A 73 1.01 -26.03 4.47
N GLY A 74 1.72 -24.91 4.40
CA GLY A 74 2.18 -24.17 5.56
C GLY A 74 1.07 -23.39 6.29
N GLY A 75 0.01 -23.00 5.57
CA GLY A 75 -1.09 -22.23 6.12
C GLY A 75 -0.74 -20.77 6.46
N PRO A 76 -1.73 -19.97 6.89
CA PRO A 76 -1.56 -18.54 7.15
C PRO A 76 -0.57 -18.24 8.29
N ASP A 77 -0.52 -19.10 9.32
CA ASP A 77 0.38 -18.92 10.48
C ASP A 77 1.89 -19.00 10.12
N LYS A 78 2.21 -19.51 8.93
CA LYS A 78 3.58 -19.60 8.40
C LYS A 78 3.82 -18.66 7.22
N LEU A 79 2.86 -17.80 6.91
CA LEU A 79 2.93 -16.85 5.82
C LEU A 79 3.27 -15.44 6.32
N MET A 80 4.15 -14.77 5.59
CA MET A 80 4.37 -13.32 5.66
C MET A 80 4.45 -12.82 4.23
N VAL A 81 3.85 -11.66 3.98
CA VAL A 81 3.93 -11.00 2.67
C VAL A 81 4.83 -9.79 2.79
N ILE A 82 5.81 -9.68 1.89
CA ILE A 82 6.61 -8.48 1.71
C ILE A 82 6.31 -7.98 0.30
N SER A 83 5.89 -6.73 0.18
CA SER A 83 5.51 -6.13 -1.10
C SER A 83 6.07 -4.72 -1.20
N ASP A 84 6.49 -4.32 -2.39
CA ASP A 84 6.64 -2.91 -2.72
C ASP A 84 5.25 -2.25 -2.84
N PHE A 85 5.20 -0.92 -2.89
CA PHE A 85 3.97 -0.15 -3.06
C PHE A 85 3.81 0.41 -4.48
N ASP A 86 4.72 1.28 -4.92
CA ASP A 86 4.57 2.06 -6.15
C ASP A 86 4.65 1.15 -7.37
N TYR A 87 3.56 1.08 -8.12
CA TYR A 87 3.42 0.16 -9.25
C TYR A 87 3.55 -1.32 -8.87
N THR A 88 3.34 -1.69 -7.59
CA THR A 88 3.24 -3.07 -7.09
C THR A 88 1.91 -3.33 -6.36
N LEU A 89 1.58 -2.55 -5.32
CA LEU A 89 0.22 -2.51 -4.77
C LEU A 89 -0.62 -1.46 -5.50
N SER A 90 -0.02 -0.34 -5.88
CA SER A 90 -0.64 0.65 -6.76
C SER A 90 -0.49 0.25 -8.24
N ARG A 91 -1.42 0.71 -9.07
CA ARG A 91 -1.41 0.53 -10.53
C ARG A 91 -0.34 1.41 -11.17
N SER A 92 0.24 0.94 -12.27
CA SER A 92 1.04 1.79 -13.17
C SER A 92 0.18 2.62 -14.10
N GLU A 93 -0.96 2.08 -14.54
CA GLU A 93 -1.89 2.72 -15.48
C GLU A 93 -3.34 2.52 -15.02
N ASP A 94 -4.17 3.53 -15.27
CA ASP A 94 -5.61 3.47 -15.05
C ASP A 94 -6.33 2.73 -16.21
N SER A 95 -7.66 2.62 -16.12
CA SER A 95 -8.48 1.95 -17.13
C SER A 95 -8.45 2.64 -18.50
N ASP A 96 -8.05 3.91 -18.56
CA ASP A 96 -7.92 4.68 -19.80
C ASP A 96 -6.50 4.57 -20.41
N GLY A 97 -5.60 3.82 -19.77
CA GLY A 97 -4.19 3.72 -20.15
C GLY A 97 -3.35 4.95 -19.75
N LYS A 98 -3.85 5.81 -18.87
CA LYS A 98 -3.09 6.96 -18.35
C LYS A 98 -2.23 6.52 -17.16
N LYS A 99 -1.01 7.03 -17.09
CA LYS A 99 -0.07 6.71 -16.01
C LYS A 99 -0.62 7.18 -14.64
N CYS A 100 -0.72 6.25 -13.71
CA CYS A 100 -1.03 6.53 -12.31
C CYS A 100 0.16 7.21 -11.62
N TRP A 101 -0.09 7.82 -10.46
CA TRP A 101 0.98 8.51 -9.72
C TRP A 101 1.71 7.55 -8.78
N THR A 102 2.99 7.83 -8.56
CA THR A 102 3.76 7.25 -7.44
C THR A 102 3.61 8.10 -6.18
N THR A 103 4.12 7.61 -5.05
CA THR A 103 4.18 8.39 -3.80
C THR A 103 4.95 9.71 -3.96
N HIS A 104 6.06 9.74 -4.70
CA HIS A 104 6.75 10.99 -5.06
C HIS A 104 5.95 11.82 -6.07
N GLY A 105 5.25 11.17 -7.01
CA GLY A 105 4.42 11.84 -8.02
C GLY A 105 3.27 12.70 -7.46
N VAL A 106 2.89 12.47 -6.19
CA VAL A 106 1.99 13.35 -5.44
C VAL A 106 2.53 14.77 -5.34
N PHE A 107 3.84 14.93 -5.18
CA PHE A 107 4.48 16.25 -5.10
C PHE A 107 4.71 16.86 -6.48
N ASP A 108 5.04 16.05 -7.50
CA ASP A 108 5.20 16.52 -8.89
C ASP A 108 3.98 17.33 -9.38
N ASN A 109 2.78 16.91 -9.00
CA ASN A 109 1.52 17.46 -9.50
C ASN A 109 0.74 18.26 -8.45
N GLY A 110 0.80 17.84 -7.18
CA GLY A 110 0.07 18.50 -6.10
C GLY A 110 0.73 19.82 -5.67
N ALA A 111 2.06 19.89 -5.73
CA ALA A 111 2.80 21.01 -5.19
C ALA A 111 2.47 22.35 -5.85
N ASP A 112 2.24 22.39 -7.16
CA ASP A 112 2.02 23.65 -7.89
C ASP A 112 0.76 24.39 -7.43
N SER A 113 -0.22 23.68 -6.88
CA SER A 113 -1.43 24.30 -6.31
C SER A 113 -1.17 25.14 -5.06
N VAL A 114 -0.02 24.95 -4.41
CA VAL A 114 0.35 25.59 -3.13
C VAL A 114 1.67 26.37 -3.25
N TYR A 115 2.60 25.89 -4.07
CA TYR A 115 3.90 26.49 -4.31
C TYR A 115 4.14 26.57 -5.83
N PRO A 116 3.77 27.70 -6.47
CA PRO A 116 3.94 27.87 -7.90
C PRO A 116 5.38 27.65 -8.37
N GLY A 117 5.57 26.79 -9.36
CA GLY A 117 6.88 26.51 -9.96
C GLY A 117 7.69 25.41 -9.29
N LEU A 118 7.18 24.81 -8.20
CA LEU A 118 7.84 23.66 -7.58
C LEU A 118 7.68 22.39 -8.45
N GLY A 119 6.52 22.22 -9.09
CA GLY A 119 6.27 21.11 -10.01
C GLY A 119 7.23 21.12 -11.20
N GLU A 120 7.57 22.30 -11.74
CA GLU A 120 8.58 22.43 -12.79
C GLU A 120 9.98 22.01 -12.33
N LYS A 121 10.35 22.25 -11.06
CA LYS A 121 11.61 21.74 -10.49
C LYS A 121 11.62 20.20 -10.43
N PHE A 122 10.52 19.59 -9.99
CA PHE A 122 10.40 18.12 -9.96
C PHE A 122 10.41 17.51 -11.36
N LYS A 123 9.69 18.13 -12.30
CA LYS A 123 9.66 17.72 -13.71
C LYS A 123 11.04 17.82 -14.35
N ALA A 124 11.80 18.88 -14.08
CA ALA A 124 13.17 19.02 -14.55
C ALA A 124 14.09 17.91 -14.00
N LEU A 125 13.97 17.57 -12.71
CA LEU A 125 14.69 16.42 -12.14
C LEU A 125 14.32 15.12 -12.85
N LYS A 126 13.02 14.86 -13.00
CA LYS A 126 12.53 13.64 -13.65
C LYS A 126 13.02 13.51 -15.08
N ASN A 127 12.93 14.58 -15.87
CA ASN A 127 13.41 14.58 -17.26
C ASN A 127 14.91 14.28 -17.37
N LYS A 128 15.70 14.66 -16.36
CA LYS A 128 17.14 14.39 -16.31
C LYS A 128 17.45 12.95 -15.91
N TYR A 129 16.80 12.43 -14.87
CA TYR A 129 17.20 11.19 -14.22
C TYR A 129 16.43 9.95 -14.68
N TYR A 130 15.18 10.11 -15.12
CA TYR A 130 14.35 9.00 -15.61
C TYR A 130 14.97 8.27 -16.81
N PRO A 131 15.58 8.94 -17.81
CA PRO A 131 16.28 8.23 -18.88
C PRO A 131 17.47 7.39 -18.38
N ILE A 132 18.14 7.82 -17.31
CA ILE A 132 19.30 7.14 -16.72
C ILE A 132 18.86 5.88 -15.96
N GLU A 133 17.77 5.98 -15.20
CA GLU A 133 17.18 4.85 -14.46
C GLU A 133 16.90 3.65 -15.37
N PHE A 134 16.31 3.91 -16.54
CA PHE A 134 15.91 2.88 -17.50
C PHE A 134 16.95 2.61 -18.60
N ASP A 135 18.14 3.21 -18.54
CA ASP A 135 19.18 2.98 -19.54
C ASP A 135 19.71 1.53 -19.46
N PRO A 136 19.53 0.68 -20.47
CA PRO A 136 20.00 -0.71 -20.43
C PRO A 136 21.52 -0.84 -20.58
N THR A 137 22.23 0.25 -20.95
CA THR A 137 23.68 0.26 -21.16
C THR A 137 24.47 0.51 -19.88
N LEU A 138 23.83 1.07 -18.85
CA LEU A 138 24.44 1.35 -17.55
C LEU A 138 24.19 0.21 -16.57
N SER A 139 25.23 -0.18 -15.84
CA SER A 139 25.13 -1.09 -14.71
C SER A 139 24.38 -0.46 -13.53
N MET A 140 23.97 -1.27 -12.56
CA MET A 140 23.30 -0.77 -11.35
C MET A 140 24.25 0.09 -10.51
N GLU A 141 25.53 -0.29 -10.44
CA GLU A 141 26.59 0.44 -9.76
C GLU A 141 26.77 1.83 -10.36
N GLU A 142 26.73 1.94 -11.69
CA GLU A 142 26.82 3.24 -12.38
C GLU A 142 25.58 4.11 -12.17
N LYS A 143 24.38 3.51 -12.12
CA LYS A 143 23.12 4.23 -11.90
C LYS A 143 22.93 4.73 -10.47
N THR A 144 23.42 3.97 -9.50
CA THR A 144 23.23 4.23 -8.05
C THR A 144 23.51 5.68 -7.65
N PRO A 145 24.67 6.29 -7.95
CA PRO A 145 24.94 7.69 -7.54
C PRO A 145 23.99 8.70 -8.20
N TYR A 146 23.47 8.42 -9.39
CA TYR A 146 22.46 9.27 -10.03
C TYR A 146 21.12 9.18 -9.31
N MET A 147 20.70 7.98 -8.91
CA MET A 147 19.45 7.77 -8.16
C MET A 147 19.52 8.41 -6.78
N GLU A 148 20.65 8.25 -6.06
CA GLU A 148 20.88 8.93 -4.78
C GLU A 148 20.79 10.45 -4.93
N LYS A 149 21.43 11.02 -5.96
CA LYS A 149 21.38 12.45 -6.21
C LYS A 149 19.97 12.92 -6.57
N TRP A 150 19.24 12.16 -7.39
CA TRP A 150 17.87 12.48 -7.76
C TRP A 150 16.96 12.53 -6.55
N TRP A 151 16.92 11.46 -5.75
CA TRP A 151 16.05 11.36 -4.59
C TRP A 151 16.43 12.36 -3.51
N SER A 152 17.72 12.55 -3.21
CA SER A 152 18.17 13.57 -2.26
C SER A 152 17.75 14.97 -2.69
N THR A 153 17.87 15.31 -3.98
CA THR A 153 17.48 16.64 -4.47
C THR A 153 15.97 16.82 -4.44
N SER A 154 15.20 15.79 -4.81
CA SER A 154 13.74 15.79 -4.72
C SER A 154 13.26 15.97 -3.26
N HIS A 155 13.85 15.23 -2.32
CA HIS A 155 13.53 15.35 -0.90
C HIS A 155 13.85 16.75 -0.35
N ASN A 156 14.96 17.36 -0.75
CA ASN A 156 15.30 18.73 -0.35
C ASN A 156 14.25 19.74 -0.82
N TYR A 157 13.73 19.62 -2.04
CA TYR A 157 12.65 20.48 -2.52
C TYR A 157 11.36 20.35 -1.69
N ILE A 158 11.03 19.14 -1.23
CA ILE A 158 9.88 18.92 -0.35
C ILE A 158 10.10 19.60 1.02
N VAL A 159 11.31 19.47 1.58
CA VAL A 159 11.69 20.08 2.86
C VAL A 159 11.68 21.61 2.76
N GLU A 160 12.30 22.17 1.73
CA GLU A 160 12.35 23.63 1.48
C GLU A 160 10.94 24.24 1.31
N ALA A 161 10.01 23.50 0.69
CA ALA A 161 8.65 23.94 0.52
C ALA A 161 7.84 23.99 1.84
N GLY A 162 8.29 23.31 2.89
CA GLY A 162 7.70 23.41 4.23
C GLY A 162 6.23 23.00 4.28
N PHE A 163 5.82 21.96 3.55
CA PHE A 163 4.43 21.51 3.56
C PHE A 163 4.01 21.03 4.96
N ASN A 164 2.82 21.40 5.40
CA ASN A 164 2.24 20.83 6.61
C ASN A 164 1.49 19.52 6.31
N ARG A 165 1.10 18.80 7.35
CA ARG A 165 0.41 17.51 7.22
C ARG A 165 -0.91 17.62 6.45
N SER A 166 -1.72 18.64 6.71
CA SER A 166 -3.01 18.83 6.02
C SER A 166 -2.84 19.08 4.52
N THR A 167 -1.79 19.79 4.11
CA THR A 167 -1.45 20.01 2.71
C THR A 167 -1.13 18.69 2.02
N ILE A 168 -0.30 17.85 2.65
CA ILE A 168 0.05 16.53 2.11
C ILE A 168 -1.19 15.63 2.05
N GLU A 169 -2.02 15.63 3.09
CA GLU A 169 -3.30 14.91 3.08
C GLU A 169 -4.20 15.34 1.93
N ASN A 170 -4.20 16.63 1.59
CA ASN A 170 -4.90 17.15 0.42
C ASN A 170 -4.27 16.69 -0.90
N PHE A 171 -2.94 16.68 -1.01
CA PHE A 171 -2.28 16.15 -2.21
C PHE A 171 -2.60 14.67 -2.43
N VAL A 172 -2.57 13.86 -1.38
CA VAL A 172 -2.92 12.43 -1.47
C VAL A 172 -4.38 12.23 -1.85
N ARG A 173 -5.30 12.99 -1.24
CA ARG A 173 -6.74 12.92 -1.54
C ARG A 173 -7.06 13.21 -3.01
N ASN A 174 -6.33 14.15 -3.61
CA ASN A 174 -6.51 14.55 -5.01
C ASN A 174 -5.53 13.82 -5.95
N SER A 175 -4.80 12.82 -5.45
CA SER A 175 -3.83 12.08 -6.25
C SER A 175 -4.50 11.07 -7.18
N LYS A 176 -3.79 10.71 -8.25
CA LYS A 176 -4.16 9.58 -9.13
C LYS A 176 -3.48 8.28 -8.71
N ILE A 177 -3.29 8.07 -7.40
CA ILE A 177 -2.85 6.79 -6.86
C ILE A 177 -4.08 5.88 -6.78
N THR A 178 -4.00 4.72 -7.44
CA THR A 178 -5.07 3.73 -7.44
C THR A 178 -4.48 2.36 -7.14
N LEU A 179 -5.12 1.56 -6.27
CA LEU A 179 -4.71 0.18 -6.03
C LEU A 179 -4.99 -0.71 -7.24
N ARG A 180 -4.20 -1.77 -7.41
CA ARG A 180 -4.51 -2.82 -8.38
C ARG A 180 -5.82 -3.51 -8.04
N ASP A 181 -6.40 -4.16 -9.05
CA ASP A 181 -7.61 -4.95 -8.86
C ASP A 181 -7.41 -5.99 -7.76
N GLN A 182 -8.44 -6.16 -6.95
CA GLN A 182 -8.47 -7.11 -5.83
C GLN A 182 -7.44 -6.85 -4.72
N THR A 183 -6.58 -5.83 -4.80
CA THR A 183 -5.61 -5.51 -3.74
C THR A 183 -6.31 -5.16 -2.42
N GLU A 184 -7.38 -4.37 -2.49
CA GLU A 184 -8.16 -3.98 -1.31
C GLU A 184 -8.75 -5.20 -0.56
N PRO A 185 -9.60 -6.05 -1.18
CA PRO A 185 -10.12 -7.24 -0.51
C PRO A 185 -9.02 -8.24 -0.11
N TRP A 186 -7.93 -8.33 -0.88
CA TRP A 186 -6.78 -9.16 -0.52
C TRP A 186 -6.09 -8.67 0.77
N MET A 187 -5.87 -7.36 0.94
CA MET A 187 -5.31 -6.79 2.16
C MET A 187 -6.22 -7.02 3.38
N LEU A 188 -7.54 -6.87 3.19
CA LEU A 188 -8.52 -7.17 4.24
C LEU A 188 -8.47 -8.66 4.62
N LYS A 189 -8.38 -9.57 3.64
CA LYS A 189 -8.26 -11.01 3.88
C LYS A 189 -6.98 -11.38 4.64
N LEU A 190 -5.84 -10.77 4.29
CA LEU A 190 -4.59 -10.98 5.03
C LEU A 190 -4.73 -10.57 6.49
N ARG A 191 -5.38 -9.43 6.76
CA ARG A 191 -5.64 -8.97 8.13
C ARG A 191 -6.50 -9.97 8.89
N ASP A 192 -7.58 -10.43 8.28
CA ASP A 192 -8.54 -11.33 8.92
C ASP A 192 -7.92 -12.72 9.20
N LEU A 193 -6.94 -13.12 8.39
CA LEU A 193 -6.12 -14.31 8.60
C LEU A 193 -4.91 -14.08 9.54
N GLY A 194 -4.70 -12.86 10.04
CA GLY A 194 -3.55 -12.53 10.88
C GLY A 194 -2.19 -12.54 10.17
N VAL A 195 -2.16 -12.54 8.84
CA VAL A 195 -0.93 -12.61 8.04
C VAL A 195 -0.25 -11.23 7.99
N PRO A 196 1.01 -11.08 8.43
CA PRO A 196 1.73 -9.82 8.35
C PRO A 196 1.99 -9.39 6.90
N LEU A 197 1.69 -8.13 6.59
CA LEU A 197 2.02 -7.48 5.33
C LEU A 197 3.06 -6.37 5.58
N VAL A 198 4.29 -6.59 5.11
CA VAL A 198 5.35 -5.58 5.12
C VAL A 198 5.36 -4.86 3.78
N VAL A 199 4.95 -3.60 3.78
CA VAL A 199 5.09 -2.70 2.64
C VAL A 199 6.49 -2.08 2.69
N PHE A 200 7.41 -2.60 1.88
CA PHE A 200 8.79 -2.14 1.81
C PHE A 200 9.00 -1.35 0.52
N SER A 201 9.07 -0.02 0.63
CA SER A 201 9.03 0.87 -0.54
C SER A 201 10.12 1.93 -0.52
N ALA A 202 10.75 2.16 -1.67
CA ALA A 202 11.66 3.28 -1.92
C ALA A 202 10.92 4.64 -2.06
N GLY A 203 9.59 4.64 -2.01
CA GLY A 203 8.74 5.82 -2.05
C GLY A 203 8.77 6.67 -0.77
N ILE A 204 7.69 7.44 -0.55
CA ILE A 204 7.48 8.26 0.66
C ILE A 204 6.42 7.60 1.55
N GLY A 205 6.84 7.05 2.68
CA GLY A 205 6.00 6.23 3.55
C GLY A 205 4.81 6.98 4.16
N ASN A 206 4.93 8.26 4.49
CA ASN A 206 3.79 9.01 5.01
C ASN A 206 2.68 9.20 3.95
N VAL A 207 3.04 9.24 2.66
CA VAL A 207 2.05 9.27 1.57
C VAL A 207 1.29 7.94 1.55
N ILE A 208 1.99 6.80 1.68
CA ILE A 208 1.37 5.46 1.80
C ILE A 208 0.45 5.39 3.02
N GLU A 209 0.91 5.85 4.19
CA GLU A 209 0.11 5.87 5.42
C GLU A 209 -1.17 6.68 5.26
N ILE A 210 -1.06 7.89 4.70
CA ILE A 210 -2.21 8.78 4.47
C ILE A 210 -3.16 8.12 3.46
N PHE A 211 -2.64 7.57 2.36
CA PHE A 211 -3.42 6.88 1.35
C PHE A 211 -4.22 5.72 1.94
N PHE A 212 -3.57 4.85 2.73
CA PHE A 212 -4.26 3.76 3.42
C PHE A 212 -5.29 4.25 4.45
N LYS A 213 -4.99 5.29 5.23
CA LYS A 213 -5.97 5.88 6.15
C LYS A 213 -7.19 6.44 5.42
N GLN A 214 -7.00 7.09 4.27
CA GLN A 214 -8.12 7.60 3.46
C GLN A 214 -8.94 6.47 2.84
N LYS A 215 -8.29 5.34 2.50
CA LYS A 215 -8.94 4.18 1.89
C LYS A 215 -9.68 3.29 2.88
N PHE A 216 -9.11 3.07 4.07
CA PHE A 216 -9.56 2.08 5.05
C PHE A 216 -10.01 2.69 6.39
N GLU A 217 -10.13 4.02 6.47
CA GLU A 217 -10.37 4.83 7.68
C GLU A 217 -9.21 4.81 8.71
N LYS A 218 -8.45 3.72 8.76
CA LYS A 218 -7.25 3.52 9.57
C LYS A 218 -6.28 2.56 8.87
N ILE A 219 -5.02 2.58 9.27
CA ILE A 219 -4.06 1.57 8.81
C ILE A 219 -4.46 0.21 9.41
N LEU A 220 -4.46 -0.83 8.58
CA LEU A 220 -4.78 -2.18 9.04
C LEU A 220 -3.69 -2.68 10.00
N THR A 221 -4.10 -3.40 11.04
CA THR A 221 -3.22 -3.75 12.16
C THR A 221 -2.09 -4.72 11.81
N ASN A 222 -2.22 -5.46 10.70
CA ASN A 222 -1.21 -6.38 10.19
C ASN A 222 -0.24 -5.74 9.18
N ILE A 223 -0.38 -4.44 8.90
CA ILE A 223 0.47 -3.72 7.93
C ILE A 223 1.63 -3.04 8.64
N HIS A 224 2.84 -3.28 8.14
CA HIS A 224 4.07 -2.60 8.55
C HIS A 224 4.66 -1.87 7.34
N ILE A 225 4.91 -0.57 7.46
CA ILE A 225 5.49 0.23 6.37
C ILE A 225 6.96 0.52 6.68
N ILE A 226 7.84 0.14 5.76
CA ILE A 226 9.27 0.45 5.78
C ILE A 226 9.55 1.29 4.53
N SER A 227 9.84 2.58 4.70
CA SER A 227 10.02 3.52 3.59
C SER A 227 10.76 4.79 4.01
N ASN A 228 10.90 5.76 3.10
CA ASN A 228 11.42 7.08 3.44
C ASN A 228 10.33 7.88 4.18
N MET A 229 10.59 8.26 5.43
CA MET A 229 9.61 8.92 6.30
C MET A 229 9.93 10.41 6.43
N MET A 230 8.97 11.26 6.07
CA MET A 230 8.96 12.67 6.43
C MET A 230 8.82 12.82 7.95
N LEU A 231 9.70 13.62 8.54
CA LEU A 231 9.62 14.09 9.91
C LEU A 231 9.00 15.49 9.93
N PHE A 232 8.15 15.74 10.93
CA PHE A 232 7.38 16.98 11.02
C PHE A 232 7.75 17.76 12.29
N ASN A 233 7.98 19.06 12.12
CA ASN A 233 7.97 20.06 13.18
C ASN A 233 7.00 21.18 12.75
N ASN A 234 5.69 20.92 12.90
CA ASN A 234 4.55 21.63 12.26
C ASN A 234 4.51 21.51 10.72
N GLN A 235 5.66 21.56 10.07
CA GLN A 235 5.89 21.36 8.64
C GLN A 235 6.93 20.25 8.44
N VAL A 236 7.07 19.73 7.23
CA VAL A 236 8.14 18.79 6.89
C VAL A 236 9.50 19.45 7.15
N CYS A 237 10.31 18.85 8.02
CA CYS A 237 11.64 19.37 8.36
C CYS A 237 12.79 18.48 7.87
N SER A 238 12.53 17.19 7.62
CA SER A 238 13.48 16.27 7.00
C SER A 238 12.78 15.03 6.45
N ILE A 239 13.48 14.26 5.62
CA ILE A 239 13.04 12.94 5.16
C ILE A 239 14.11 11.93 5.54
N GLN A 240 13.73 10.93 6.35
CA GLN A 240 14.62 9.89 6.83
C GLN A 240 14.43 8.60 6.04
N SER A 241 15.47 8.14 5.35
CA SER A 241 15.45 6.84 4.67
C SER A 241 15.45 5.67 5.64
N ALA A 242 14.73 4.62 5.28
CA ALA A 242 14.69 3.34 6.02
C ALA A 242 16.08 2.74 6.27
N ASN A 243 17.06 3.02 5.39
CA ASN A 243 18.44 2.54 5.52
C ASN A 243 19.21 3.16 6.70
N HIS A 244 18.80 4.32 7.22
CA HIS A 244 19.50 5.00 8.32
C HIS A 244 18.91 4.74 9.71
N SER A 245 17.63 4.34 9.80
CA SER A 245 16.93 4.18 11.08
C SER A 245 16.99 2.76 11.67
N ASN A 246 17.27 1.73 10.88
CA ASN A 246 17.28 0.33 11.34
C ASN A 246 18.63 -0.37 11.10
N LYS A 247 19.54 -0.30 12.07
CA LYS A 247 20.68 -1.25 12.16
C LYS A 247 20.23 -2.72 12.31
N ALA A 248 18.94 -2.98 12.59
CA ALA A 248 18.38 -4.31 12.79
C ALA A 248 17.86 -5.01 11.52
N LEU A 249 17.69 -4.29 10.41
CA LEU A 249 17.36 -4.86 9.09
C LEU A 249 18.46 -4.52 8.09
N SER A 250 19.68 -4.91 8.45
CA SER A 250 20.81 -4.94 7.54
C SER A 250 20.59 -6.06 6.50
N LEU A 251 19.67 -5.85 5.57
CA LEU A 251 19.67 -6.52 4.26
C LEU A 251 20.84 -5.96 3.46
N LYS A 252 22.06 -6.33 3.88
CA LYS A 252 23.34 -5.80 3.38
C LYS A 252 23.60 -6.04 1.88
N ASN A 253 22.68 -6.70 1.18
CA ASN A 253 22.82 -7.09 -0.23
C ASN A 253 21.50 -6.94 -1.01
N THR A 254 20.60 -6.04 -0.62
CA THR A 254 19.38 -5.81 -1.41
C THR A 254 19.28 -4.36 -1.84
N TYR A 255 19.99 -4.07 -2.93
CA TYR A 255 19.71 -2.89 -3.74
C TYR A 255 18.37 -3.15 -4.45
N PHE A 256 17.33 -2.45 -4.00
CA PHE A 256 16.07 -2.37 -4.72
C PHE A 256 16.05 -1.01 -5.41
N PHE A 257 16.39 -1.03 -6.70
CA PHE A 257 16.07 0.00 -7.68
C PHE A 257 15.18 -0.65 -8.73
#